data_AF-A0A7C3Z0D8-F1
#
_entry.id   AF-A0A7C3Z0D8-F1
#
_cell.length_a   1.000
_cell.length_b   1.000
_cell.length_c   1.000
_cell.angle_alpha   90.00
_cell.angle_beta   90.00
_cell.angle_gamma   90.00
#
_symmetry.space_group_name_H-M   'P 1'
#
loop_
_entity.id
_entity.type
_entity.pdbx_description
1 polymer ?
#
loop_
_entity_poly.entity_id
_entity_poly.type
_entity_poly.pdbx_seq_one_letter_code
_entity_poly.pdbx_strand_id
1 'polypeptide(L)'
;MVRILKSAGSFVLRSVSEAPSDSFQFKSFILKITGEVFRSKSVLKKVCQEIAELPMKKALVVGGGNLIRGRERGLERRLLSDRIGLLSTIINGLILEETLRQYSETLHLSSLPIPGIVEGYSKEKAERAFNSRLTLILSGGTGNPFFSTDTACALRALELSVDLVMKGTRVDGIYSKDPERFPDAKFYKELTYEKALRERLEIMDQTALLLLSEVRKPLVVFNIFKPGNIRKILKKSKVGSWVC
;
A
#
# COMPACT_ATOMS: atom_id res chain seq x y z
N MET A 1 -26.64 8.50 8.28
CA MET A 1 -27.11 9.65 7.49
C MET A 1 -27.77 9.10 6.22
N VAL A 2 -29.10 9.12 6.18
CA VAL A 2 -29.92 8.50 5.13
C VAL A 2 -29.94 9.41 3.90
N ARG A 3 -29.58 8.89 2.72
CA ARG A 3 -29.73 9.60 1.45
C ARG A 3 -31.05 9.16 0.82
N ILE A 4 -32.00 10.10 0.69
CA ILE A 4 -33.30 9.87 0.07
C ILE A 4 -33.16 10.12 -1.43
N LEU A 5 -33.33 9.09 -2.26
CA LEU A 5 -33.53 9.24 -3.70
C LEU A 5 -35.00 8.92 -4.01
N LYS A 6 -35.70 9.90 -4.60
CA LYS A 6 -37.08 9.76 -5.07
C LYS A 6 -37.09 8.97 -6.39
N SER A 7 -37.76 7.83 -6.42
CA SER A 7 -38.50 7.38 -7.61
C SER A 7 -39.74 6.61 -7.17
N ALA A 8 -40.80 6.74 -7.97
CA ALA A 8 -42.16 6.31 -7.65
C ALA A 8 -42.32 4.79 -7.70
N GLY A 9 -43.06 4.23 -6.73
CA GLY A 9 -43.59 2.86 -6.76
C GLY A 9 -43.18 1.99 -5.58
N SER A 10 -44.14 1.75 -4.67
CA SER A 10 -44.13 0.76 -3.57
C SER A 10 -43.00 0.86 -2.54
N PHE A 11 -43.35 1.33 -1.34
CA PHE A 11 -42.54 1.24 -0.13
C PHE A 11 -42.46 -0.22 0.33
N VAL A 12 -41.36 -0.91 0.00
CA VAL A 12 -40.93 -2.08 0.75
C VAL A 12 -39.84 -1.62 1.70
N LEU A 13 -40.18 -1.50 2.99
CA LEU A 13 -39.21 -1.37 4.07
C LEU A 13 -38.41 -2.69 4.11
N ARG A 14 -37.33 -2.76 3.32
CA ARG A 14 -36.28 -3.73 3.60
C ARG A 14 -35.58 -3.26 4.86
N SER A 15 -35.87 -3.93 5.98
CA SER A 15 -34.96 -3.92 7.12
C SER A 15 -33.56 -4.16 6.58
N VAL A 16 -32.65 -3.21 6.81
CA VAL A 16 -31.23 -3.47 6.62
C VAL A 16 -30.90 -4.56 7.61
N SER A 17 -30.92 -5.81 7.15
CA SER A 17 -30.40 -6.94 7.92
C SER A 17 -28.98 -6.53 8.30
N GLU A 18 -28.70 -6.40 9.59
CA GLU A 18 -27.35 -6.24 10.10
C GLU A 18 -26.51 -7.36 9.49
N ALA A 19 -25.63 -6.99 8.57
CA ALA A 19 -24.68 -7.92 8.00
C ALA A 19 -23.90 -8.55 9.18
N PRO A 20 -23.65 -9.86 9.16
CA PRO A 20 -22.92 -10.53 10.24
C PRO A 20 -21.63 -9.75 10.50
N SER A 21 -21.32 -9.50 11.79
CA SER A 21 -20.21 -8.65 12.21
C SER A 21 -18.91 -9.05 11.49
N ASP A 22 -18.60 -8.33 10.42
CA ASP A 22 -17.45 -8.55 9.57
C ASP A 22 -16.24 -7.93 10.30
N SER A 23 -15.90 -8.50 11.47
CA SER A 23 -14.98 -7.88 12.42
C SER A 23 -13.56 -7.92 11.88
N PHE A 24 -13.12 -6.80 11.31
CA PHE A 24 -11.72 -6.60 10.98
C PHE A 24 -10.87 -6.58 12.27
N GLN A 25 -9.71 -7.23 12.23
CA GLN A 25 -8.79 -7.32 13.36
C GLN A 25 -7.91 -6.06 13.52
N PHE A 26 -7.87 -5.23 12.47
CA PHE A 26 -7.11 -4.00 12.41
C PHE A 26 -8.05 -2.83 12.17
N LYS A 27 -7.79 -1.66 12.77
CA LYS A 27 -8.58 -0.43 12.56
C LYS A 27 -7.96 0.47 11.50
N SER A 28 -6.72 0.19 11.11
CA SER A 28 -5.96 0.98 10.17
C SER A 28 -4.84 0.19 9.51
N PHE A 29 -4.53 0.52 8.26
CA PHE A 29 -3.38 -0.06 7.57
C PHE A 29 -2.71 0.95 6.64
N ILE A 30 -1.45 0.67 6.33
CA ILE A 30 -0.75 1.26 5.19
C ILE A 30 -0.41 0.16 4.19
N LEU A 31 -0.66 0.39 2.91
CA LEU A 31 -0.38 -0.55 1.83
C LEU A 31 0.62 0.05 0.85
N LYS A 32 1.78 -0.59 0.72
CA LYS A 32 2.67 -0.35 -0.41
C LYS A 32 2.11 -1.07 -1.63
N ILE A 33 1.72 -0.30 -2.64
CA ILE A 33 1.30 -0.80 -3.95
C ILE A 33 2.54 -0.87 -4.87
N THR A 34 2.88 -2.07 -5.36
CA THR A 34 3.95 -2.21 -6.35
C THR A 34 3.63 -1.49 -7.66
N GLY A 35 4.65 -0.90 -8.30
CA GLY A 35 4.49 -0.20 -9.58
C GLY A 35 3.88 -1.10 -10.67
N GLU A 36 4.10 -2.41 -10.60
CA GLU A 36 3.59 -3.37 -11.59
C GLU A 36 2.05 -3.39 -11.69
N VAL A 37 1.32 -3.01 -10.62
CA VAL A 37 -0.15 -2.88 -10.64
C VAL A 37 -0.61 -1.86 -11.70
N PHE A 38 0.18 -0.81 -11.92
CA PHE A 38 -0.14 0.28 -12.84
C PHE A 38 0.03 -0.07 -14.32
N ARG A 39 0.61 -1.25 -14.64
CA ARG A 39 0.70 -1.73 -16.03
C ARG A 39 -0.65 -2.19 -16.59
N SER A 40 -1.62 -2.50 -15.73
CA SER A 40 -2.94 -3.00 -16.14
C SER A 40 -4.06 -2.20 -15.49
N LYS A 41 -4.82 -1.48 -16.32
CA LYS A 41 -6.00 -0.71 -15.87
C LYS A 41 -7.02 -1.60 -15.16
N SER A 42 -7.21 -2.84 -15.61
CA SER A 42 -8.18 -3.76 -15.00
C SER A 42 -7.74 -4.25 -13.62
N VAL A 43 -6.43 -4.49 -13.42
CA VAL A 43 -5.87 -4.85 -12.11
C VAL A 43 -5.98 -3.65 -11.16
N LEU A 44 -5.54 -2.47 -11.60
CA LEU A 44 -5.64 -1.25 -10.80
C LEU A 44 -7.08 -0.99 -10.34
N LYS A 45 -8.06 -1.07 -11.25
CA LYS A 45 -9.48 -0.88 -10.94
C LYS A 45 -9.96 -1.84 -9.84
N LYS A 46 -9.61 -3.14 -9.94
CA LYS A 46 -10.00 -4.15 -8.94
C LYS A 46 -9.38 -3.86 -7.57
N VAL A 47 -8.09 -3.47 -7.54
CA VAL A 47 -7.40 -3.09 -6.29
C VAL A 47 -8.05 -1.85 -5.68
N CYS A 48 -8.35 -0.82 -6.48
CA CYS A 48 -9.01 0.40 -6.01
C CYS A 48 -10.41 0.13 -5.45
N GLN A 49 -11.20 -0.72 -6.11
CA GLN A 49 -12.52 -1.13 -5.62
C GLN A 49 -12.41 -1.86 -4.26
N GLU A 50 -11.51 -2.85 -4.17
CA GLU A 50 -11.29 -3.58 -2.92
C GLU A 50 -10.87 -2.65 -1.78
N ILE A 51 -9.99 -1.68 -2.03
CA ILE A 51 -9.55 -0.70 -1.03
C ILE A 51 -10.68 0.26 -0.66
N ALA A 52 -11.42 0.79 -1.63
CA ALA A 52 -12.46 1.79 -1.43
C ALA A 52 -13.57 1.28 -0.50
N GLU A 53 -13.95 0.01 -0.64
CA GLU A 53 -14.99 -0.64 0.17
C GLU A 53 -14.62 -0.86 1.64
N LEU A 54 -13.34 -0.69 2.02
CA LEU A 54 -12.89 -0.90 3.41
C LEU A 54 -13.25 0.32 4.29
N PRO A 55 -14.07 0.14 5.35
CA PRO A 55 -14.58 1.24 6.18
C PRO A 55 -13.59 1.61 7.30
N MET A 56 -12.31 1.80 6.96
CA MET A 56 -11.24 2.03 7.95
C MET A 56 -10.19 3.02 7.44
N LYS A 57 -9.31 3.46 8.34
CA LYS A 57 -8.23 4.40 8.01
C LYS A 57 -7.20 3.71 7.12
N LYS A 58 -6.98 4.23 5.92
CA LYS A 58 -6.15 3.58 4.89
C LYS A 58 -5.23 4.58 4.21
N ALA A 59 -3.95 4.21 4.14
CA ALA A 59 -2.92 4.96 3.45
C ALA A 59 -2.23 4.08 2.40
N LEU A 60 -1.94 4.64 1.25
CA LEU A 60 -1.40 3.93 0.08
C LEU A 60 -0.08 4.56 -0.31
N VAL A 61 1.00 3.77 -0.27
CA VAL A 61 2.32 4.21 -0.71
C VAL A 61 2.59 3.64 -2.10
N VAL A 62 2.94 4.53 -3.02
CA VAL A 62 2.98 4.20 -4.45
C VAL A 62 4.40 3.82 -4.89
N GLY A 63 4.56 2.64 -5.48
CA GLY A 63 5.79 2.23 -6.16
C GLY A 63 5.89 2.77 -7.59
N GLY A 64 7.10 3.05 -8.08
CA GLY A 64 7.36 3.61 -9.43
C GLY A 64 7.98 2.64 -10.44
N GLY A 65 8.16 1.37 -10.09
CA GLY A 65 8.97 0.41 -10.85
C GLY A 65 8.42 -0.03 -12.22
N ASN A 66 7.20 0.34 -12.59
CA ASN A 66 6.63 0.10 -13.92
C ASN A 66 7.12 1.09 -14.98
N LEU A 67 7.39 2.34 -14.58
CA LEU A 67 7.85 3.37 -15.52
C LEU A 67 9.36 3.26 -15.69
N ILE A 68 10.10 3.31 -14.57
CA ILE A 68 11.56 3.27 -14.58
C ILE A 68 12.04 2.49 -13.34
N ARG A 69 12.78 1.40 -13.59
CA ARG A 69 13.64 0.78 -12.59
C ARG A 69 15.02 1.42 -12.73
N GLY A 70 15.41 2.22 -11.75
CA GLY A 70 16.58 3.10 -11.81
C GLY A 70 17.90 2.44 -12.28
N ARG A 71 18.08 1.13 -12.03
CA ARG A 71 19.28 0.37 -12.42
C ARG A 71 19.27 -0.13 -13.87
N GLU A 72 18.13 -0.14 -14.54
CA GLU A 72 17.95 -0.82 -15.85
C GLU A 72 18.27 0.08 -17.06
N ARG A 73 18.51 1.39 -16.87
CA ARG A 73 18.73 2.33 -17.98
C ARG A 73 20.19 2.70 -18.27
N GLY A 74 21.18 2.02 -17.69
CA GLY A 74 22.59 2.37 -17.92
C GLY A 74 22.94 3.80 -17.46
N LEU A 75 22.12 4.40 -16.58
CA LEU A 75 22.42 5.69 -15.97
C LEU A 75 23.51 5.48 -14.93
N GLU A 76 24.73 5.91 -15.23
CA GLU A 76 25.88 5.80 -14.32
C GLU A 76 25.63 6.51 -12.97
N ARG A 77 24.76 7.54 -12.96
CA ARG A 77 24.47 8.36 -11.79
C ARG A 77 23.22 7.87 -11.05
N ARG A 78 23.43 7.03 -10.02
CA ARG A 78 22.38 6.55 -9.09
C ARG A 78 21.43 7.66 -8.62
N LEU A 79 21.97 8.84 -8.28
CA LEU A 79 21.21 10.00 -7.83
C LEU A 79 20.09 10.41 -8.81
N LEU A 80 20.39 10.46 -10.10
CA LEU A 80 19.42 10.83 -11.14
C LEU A 80 18.36 9.73 -11.30
N SER A 81 18.80 8.47 -11.29
CA SER A 81 17.93 7.30 -11.32
C SER A 81 16.88 7.33 -10.19
N ASP A 82 17.33 7.66 -8.97
CA ASP A 82 16.44 7.70 -7.81
C ASP A 82 15.45 8.86 -7.92
N ARG A 83 15.88 10.05 -8.35
CA ARG A 83 14.97 11.20 -8.61
C ARG A 83 13.88 10.86 -9.63
N ILE A 84 14.25 10.19 -10.72
CA ILE A 84 13.30 9.70 -11.72
C ILE A 84 12.34 8.68 -11.10
N GLY A 85 12.84 7.80 -10.23
CA GLY A 85 12.01 6.87 -9.46
C GLY A 85 10.99 7.60 -8.59
N LEU A 86 11.39 8.64 -7.87
CA LEU A 86 10.48 9.46 -7.04
C LEU A 86 9.40 10.12 -7.91
N LEU A 87 9.76 10.71 -9.05
CA LEU A 87 8.79 11.27 -10.00
C LEU A 87 7.83 10.20 -10.55
N SER A 88 8.33 9.00 -10.82
CA SER A 88 7.51 7.87 -11.29
C SER A 88 6.43 7.49 -10.26
N THR A 89 6.73 7.58 -8.96
CA THR A 89 5.72 7.37 -7.91
C THR A 89 4.64 8.47 -7.91
N ILE A 90 4.98 9.71 -8.27
CA ILE A 90 4.01 10.82 -8.35
C ILE A 90 3.07 10.59 -9.53
N ILE A 91 3.62 10.23 -10.70
CA ILE A 91 2.82 9.89 -11.89
C ILE A 91 1.83 8.78 -11.58
N ASN A 92 2.29 7.69 -10.97
CA ASN A 92 1.42 6.60 -10.55
C ASN A 92 0.41 7.05 -9.47
N GLY A 93 0.79 7.96 -8.57
CA GLY A 93 -0.10 8.56 -7.58
C GLY A 93 -1.28 9.29 -8.21
N LEU A 94 -1.04 10.07 -9.27
CA LEU A 94 -2.09 10.75 -10.02
C LEU A 94 -3.05 9.76 -10.71
N ILE A 95 -2.49 8.69 -11.30
CA ILE A 95 -3.30 7.61 -11.92
C ILE A 95 -4.15 6.90 -10.86
N LEU A 96 -3.57 6.64 -9.68
CA LEU A 96 -4.25 6.02 -8.55
C LEU A 96 -5.38 6.91 -8.02
N GLU A 97 -5.11 8.21 -7.88
CA GLU A 97 -6.08 9.21 -7.44
C GLU A 97 -7.29 9.28 -8.38
N GLU A 98 -7.05 9.44 -9.69
CA GLU A 98 -8.12 9.45 -10.70
C GLU A 98 -8.97 8.18 -10.63
N THR A 99 -8.34 7.03 -10.43
CA THR A 99 -9.06 5.76 -10.34
C THR A 99 -9.85 5.64 -9.03
N LEU A 100 -9.29 6.04 -7.90
CA LEU A 100 -9.94 5.92 -6.58
C LEU A 100 -11.06 6.93 -6.36
N ARG A 101 -10.98 8.13 -6.94
CA ARG A 101 -12.02 9.16 -6.83
C ARG A 101 -13.39 8.69 -7.35
N GLN A 102 -13.41 7.66 -8.19
CA GLN A 102 -14.65 7.01 -8.64
C GLN A 102 -15.36 6.21 -7.54
N TYR A 103 -14.68 5.86 -6.44
CA TYR A 103 -15.18 4.93 -5.41
C TYR A 103 -15.06 5.48 -3.98
N SER A 104 -14.13 6.40 -3.70
CA SER A 104 -13.90 6.95 -2.37
C SER A 104 -13.31 8.36 -2.41
N GLU A 105 -13.58 9.17 -1.38
CA GLU A 105 -12.86 10.41 -1.17
C GLU A 105 -11.38 10.14 -0.92
N THR A 106 -10.52 10.91 -1.60
CA THR A 106 -9.07 10.72 -1.58
C THR A 106 -8.33 12.02 -1.34
N LEU A 107 -7.19 11.94 -0.67
CA LEU A 107 -6.22 13.02 -0.60
C LEU A 107 -4.86 12.51 -1.09
N HIS A 108 -4.28 13.15 -2.10
CA HIS A 108 -2.95 12.82 -2.62
C HIS A 108 -1.91 13.81 -2.09
N LEU A 109 -0.94 13.31 -1.33
CA LEU A 109 0.20 14.06 -0.83
C LEU A 109 1.51 13.49 -1.38
N SER A 110 2.47 14.36 -1.65
CA SER A 110 3.79 13.99 -2.14
C SER A 110 4.90 14.53 -1.22
N SER A 111 5.91 13.71 -0.95
CA SER A 111 7.15 14.17 -0.29
C SER A 111 7.94 15.17 -1.15
N LEU A 112 7.67 15.21 -2.46
CA LEU A 112 8.16 16.22 -3.40
C LEU A 112 6.94 16.94 -4.00
N PRO A 113 6.53 18.10 -3.45
CA PRO A 113 5.39 18.85 -3.97
C PRO A 113 5.66 19.34 -5.39
N ILE A 114 4.63 19.34 -6.22
CA ILE A 114 4.66 19.97 -7.54
C ILE A 114 3.52 20.99 -7.58
N PRO A 115 3.81 22.30 -7.47
CA PRO A 115 2.79 23.33 -7.45
C PRO A 115 1.81 23.18 -8.62
N GLY A 116 0.51 23.24 -8.33
CA GLY A 116 -0.56 23.04 -9.32
C GLY A 116 -0.86 21.60 -9.69
N ILE A 117 -0.09 20.61 -9.20
CA ILE A 117 -0.28 19.19 -9.52
C ILE A 117 -0.55 18.36 -8.26
N VAL A 118 0.36 18.38 -7.28
CA VAL A 118 0.23 17.60 -6.04
C VAL A 118 0.76 18.39 -4.85
N GLU A 119 -0.01 18.40 -3.77
CA GLU A 119 0.34 19.09 -2.55
C GLU A 119 1.48 18.39 -1.79
N GLY A 120 2.20 19.17 -0.98
CA GLY A 120 3.27 18.67 -0.14
C GLY A 120 2.76 17.85 1.04
N TYR A 121 3.48 16.77 1.34
CA TYR A 121 3.27 15.99 2.55
C TYR A 121 3.62 16.82 3.79
N SER A 122 2.69 16.91 4.73
CA SER A 122 2.94 17.27 6.12
C SER A 122 2.28 16.20 6.98
N LYS A 123 2.92 15.85 8.11
CA LYS A 123 2.40 14.84 9.03
C LYS A 123 1.01 15.24 9.54
N GLU A 124 0.82 16.50 9.92
CA GLU A 124 -0.42 17.02 10.48
C GLU A 124 -1.57 17.00 9.47
N LYS A 125 -1.27 17.25 8.18
CA LYS A 125 -2.27 17.17 7.10
C LYS A 125 -2.65 15.72 6.82
N ALA A 126 -1.64 14.85 6.74
CA ALA A 126 -1.83 13.42 6.52
C ALA A 126 -2.63 12.77 7.66
N GLU A 127 -2.29 13.05 8.92
CA GLU A 127 -2.99 12.54 10.10
C GLU A 127 -4.44 13.01 10.16
N ARG A 128 -4.71 14.30 9.85
CA ARG A 128 -6.08 14.82 9.78
C ARG A 128 -6.93 14.07 8.76
N ALA A 129 -6.43 13.93 7.52
CA ALA A 129 -7.13 13.19 6.47
C ALA A 129 -7.32 11.72 6.83
N PHE A 130 -6.28 11.08 7.37
CA PHE A 130 -6.30 9.68 7.78
C PHE A 130 -7.30 9.42 8.91
N ASN A 131 -7.38 10.31 9.91
CA ASN A 131 -8.35 10.21 11.01
C ASN A 131 -9.79 10.49 10.55
N SER A 132 -9.98 11.33 9.54
CA SER A 132 -11.27 11.52 8.84
C SER A 132 -11.64 10.39 7.88
N ARG A 133 -10.83 9.32 7.81
CA ARG A 133 -11.03 8.13 6.95
C ARG A 133 -11.02 8.40 5.44
N LEU A 134 -10.41 9.51 5.01
CA LEU A 134 -10.10 9.70 3.59
C LEU A 134 -9.05 8.67 3.15
N THR A 135 -9.14 8.19 1.92
CA THR A 135 -8.10 7.34 1.34
C THR A 135 -6.88 8.20 1.05
N LEU A 136 -5.82 8.02 1.83
CA LEU A 136 -4.60 8.81 1.68
C LEU A 136 -3.66 8.16 0.64
N ILE A 137 -3.25 8.92 -0.36
CA ILE A 137 -2.25 8.52 -1.36
C ILE A 137 -0.95 9.25 -1.04
N LEU A 138 0.14 8.49 -0.91
CA LEU A 138 1.46 8.98 -0.53
C LEU A 138 2.46 8.65 -1.65
N SER A 139 2.94 9.68 -2.33
CA SER A 139 3.95 9.58 -3.39
C SER A 139 5.22 10.36 -3.07
N GLY A 140 6.17 10.35 -3.99
CA GLY A 140 7.46 11.03 -3.85
C GLY A 140 8.42 10.30 -2.90
N GLY A 141 8.16 9.03 -2.56
CA GLY A 141 8.99 8.23 -1.65
C GLY A 141 9.27 8.96 -0.32
N THR A 142 10.52 8.90 0.14
CA THR A 142 10.99 9.68 1.30
C THR A 142 11.29 11.14 0.96
N GLY A 143 11.15 11.55 -0.31
CA GLY A 143 11.66 12.80 -0.86
C GLY A 143 13.17 12.78 -1.14
N ASN A 144 13.87 11.74 -0.68
CA ASN A 144 15.32 11.66 -0.73
C ASN A 144 15.77 10.52 -1.66
N PRO A 145 16.81 10.75 -2.49
CA PRO A 145 17.51 9.68 -3.18
C PRO A 145 18.10 8.65 -2.20
N PHE A 146 18.56 7.50 -2.72
CA PHE A 146 19.13 6.38 -1.99
C PHE A 146 18.16 5.54 -1.15
N PHE A 147 16.95 6.01 -0.91
CA PHE A 147 15.90 5.30 -0.18
C PHE A 147 14.90 4.61 -1.09
N SER A 148 14.36 3.50 -0.62
CA SER A 148 13.34 2.75 -1.36
C SER A 148 11.93 3.24 -1.00
N THR A 149 10.94 2.83 -1.80
CA THR A 149 9.52 3.07 -1.47
C THR A 149 9.05 2.22 -0.28
N ASP A 150 9.73 1.12 0.04
CA ASP A 150 9.46 0.35 1.25
C ASP A 150 9.95 1.13 2.49
N THR A 151 11.10 1.82 2.41
CA THR A 151 11.55 2.72 3.49
C THR A 151 10.55 3.84 3.73
N ALA A 152 10.06 4.47 2.65
CA ALA A 152 9.01 5.47 2.75
C ALA A 152 7.73 4.90 3.39
N CYS A 153 7.33 3.67 3.02
CA CYS A 153 6.18 3.02 3.62
C CYS A 153 6.36 2.78 5.12
N ALA A 154 7.54 2.33 5.55
CA ALA A 154 7.85 2.15 6.97
C ALA A 154 7.76 3.48 7.73
N LEU A 155 8.40 4.53 7.22
CA LEU A 155 8.35 5.87 7.85
C LEU A 155 6.92 6.39 7.99
N ARG A 156 6.11 6.30 6.93
CA ARG A 156 4.72 6.76 6.95
C ARG A 156 3.84 5.89 7.86
N ALA A 157 4.14 4.60 8.00
CA ALA A 157 3.47 3.72 8.95
C ALA A 157 3.67 4.19 10.40
N LEU A 158 4.89 4.61 10.74
CA LEU A 158 5.24 5.14 12.05
C LEU A 158 4.55 6.47 12.31
N GLU A 159 4.66 7.41 11.37
CA GLU A 159 4.08 8.74 11.50
C GLU A 159 2.55 8.70 11.66
N LEU A 160 1.86 7.82 10.91
CA LEU A 160 0.40 7.65 10.99
C LEU A 160 -0.05 6.67 12.07
N SER A 161 0.88 6.06 12.81
CA SER A 161 0.62 5.09 13.87
C SER A 161 -0.35 3.96 13.45
N VAL A 162 -0.16 3.41 12.25
CA VAL A 162 -1.05 2.38 11.70
C VAL A 162 -0.96 1.05 12.46
N ASP A 163 -2.01 0.23 12.41
CA ASP A 163 -2.02 -1.08 13.07
C ASP A 163 -1.32 -2.17 12.26
N LEU A 164 -1.27 -2.01 10.93
CA LEU A 164 -0.76 -3.02 10.01
C LEU A 164 -0.01 -2.38 8.83
N VAL A 165 1.15 -2.96 8.48
CA VAL A 165 1.87 -2.66 7.25
C VAL A 165 1.67 -3.78 6.25
N MET A 166 1.27 -3.43 5.03
CA MET A 166 1.01 -4.37 3.95
C MET A 166 1.92 -4.08 2.77
N LYS A 167 2.61 -5.10 2.26
CA LYS A 167 3.45 -5.01 1.06
C LYS A 167 2.87 -5.87 -0.05
N GLY A 168 2.21 -5.22 -1.00
CA GLY A 168 1.67 -5.87 -2.19
C GLY A 168 2.77 -6.13 -3.22
N THR A 169 3.01 -7.40 -3.54
CA THR A 169 4.00 -7.85 -4.52
C THR A 169 3.36 -8.77 -5.57
N ARG A 170 4.17 -9.29 -6.51
CA ARG A 170 3.76 -10.26 -7.54
C ARG A 170 3.74 -11.71 -7.05
N VAL A 171 4.57 -12.02 -6.07
CA VAL A 171 4.70 -13.36 -5.47
C VAL A 171 3.78 -13.53 -4.27
N ASP A 172 3.56 -14.76 -3.83
CA ASP A 172 2.58 -15.05 -2.77
C ASP A 172 2.99 -14.57 -1.37
N GLY A 173 4.27 -14.31 -1.15
CA GLY A 173 4.79 -13.79 0.12
C GLY A 173 6.32 -13.80 0.11
N ILE A 174 6.92 -14.19 1.23
CA ILE A 174 8.35 -14.22 1.46
C ILE A 174 8.87 -15.62 1.17
N TYR A 175 9.94 -15.69 0.40
CA TYR A 175 10.63 -16.93 0.06
C TYR A 175 12.10 -16.83 0.48
N SER A 176 12.77 -17.99 0.62
CA SER A 176 14.21 -18.06 0.88
C SER A 176 15.09 -17.47 -0.23
N LYS A 177 14.54 -17.36 -1.44
CA LYS A 177 15.14 -16.77 -2.65
C LYS A 177 14.03 -16.51 -3.67
N ASP A 178 14.33 -15.79 -4.74
CA ASP A 178 13.36 -15.42 -5.77
C ASP A 178 12.67 -16.67 -6.37
N PRO A 179 11.37 -16.89 -6.12
CA PRO A 179 10.66 -18.07 -6.60
C PRO A 179 10.39 -18.05 -8.11
N GLU A 180 10.49 -16.88 -8.77
CA GLU A 180 10.41 -16.81 -10.23
C GLU A 180 11.71 -17.29 -10.91
N ARG A 181 12.83 -17.28 -10.16
CA ARG A 181 14.16 -17.69 -10.68
C ARG A 181 14.63 -19.05 -10.15
N PHE A 182 14.20 -19.44 -8.95
CA PHE A 182 14.67 -20.62 -8.25
C PHE A 182 13.50 -21.53 -7.87
N PRO A 183 13.30 -22.66 -8.56
CA PRO A 183 12.19 -23.58 -8.29
C PRO A 183 12.19 -24.19 -6.88
N ASP A 184 13.36 -24.25 -6.24
CA ASP A 184 13.54 -24.77 -4.88
C ASP A 184 13.40 -23.68 -3.79
N ALA A 185 12.87 -22.51 -4.14
CA ALA A 185 12.57 -21.44 -3.19
C ALA A 185 11.55 -21.90 -2.13
N LYS A 186 11.93 -21.79 -0.86
CA LYS A 186 11.08 -22.21 0.28
C LYS A 186 10.20 -21.04 0.73
N PHE A 187 8.89 -21.27 0.78
CA PHE A 187 7.92 -20.28 1.26
C PHE A 187 7.92 -20.18 2.78
N TYR A 188 7.91 -18.96 3.30
CA TYR A 188 7.75 -18.70 4.72
C TYR A 188 6.35 -18.17 5.03
N LYS A 189 5.59 -18.89 5.85
CA LYS A 189 4.26 -18.42 6.27
C LYS A 189 4.33 -17.34 7.36
N GLU A 190 5.25 -17.51 8.31
CA GLU A 190 5.47 -16.64 9.46
C GLU A 190 6.98 -16.52 9.69
N LEU A 191 7.44 -15.32 10.04
CA LEU A 191 8.84 -14.98 10.28
C LEU A 191 8.91 -13.96 11.42
N THR A 192 10.01 -13.98 12.18
CA THR A 192 10.32 -12.86 13.07
C THR A 192 11.17 -11.83 12.33
N TYR A 193 11.12 -10.58 12.78
CA TYR A 193 11.98 -9.52 12.27
C TYR A 193 13.46 -9.87 12.39
N GLU A 194 13.89 -10.47 13.51
CA GLU A 194 15.28 -10.86 13.75
C GLU A 194 15.74 -11.93 12.77
N LYS A 195 14.88 -12.92 12.47
CA LYS A 195 15.20 -13.95 11.48
C LYS A 195 15.33 -13.34 10.09
N ALA A 196 14.38 -12.49 9.72
CA ALA A 196 14.37 -11.81 8.42
C ALA A 196 15.62 -10.92 8.21
N LEU A 197 16.03 -10.17 9.23
CA LEU A 197 17.24 -9.36 9.22
C LEU A 197 18.51 -10.22 9.16
N ARG A 198 18.59 -11.27 10.00
CA ARG A 198 19.77 -12.16 10.09
C ARG A 198 20.01 -12.94 8.81
N GLU A 199 18.96 -13.49 8.22
CA GLU A 199 19.01 -14.25 6.96
C GLU A 199 19.05 -13.35 5.72
N ARG A 200 19.00 -12.02 5.91
CA ARG A 200 18.98 -11.02 4.82
C ARG A 200 17.93 -11.33 3.75
N LEU A 201 16.75 -11.78 4.18
CA LEU A 201 15.67 -12.14 3.26
C LEU A 201 15.25 -10.90 2.45
N GLU A 202 15.04 -11.07 1.14
CA GLU A 202 14.66 -10.00 0.21
C GLU A 202 13.17 -9.62 0.35
N ILE A 203 12.78 -9.18 1.54
CA ILE A 203 11.41 -8.77 1.87
C ILE A 203 11.16 -7.32 1.45
N MET A 204 12.05 -6.45 1.92
CA MET A 204 12.17 -5.01 1.70
C MET A 204 13.64 -4.63 1.90
N ASP A 205 14.01 -3.36 1.69
CA ASP A 205 15.34 -2.93 2.09
C ASP A 205 15.53 -3.05 3.61
N GLN A 206 16.78 -3.28 4.04
CA GLN A 206 17.12 -3.53 5.44
C GLN A 206 16.75 -2.34 6.34
N THR A 207 16.83 -1.11 5.83
CA THR A 207 16.43 0.09 6.58
C THR A 207 14.94 0.07 6.91
N ALA A 208 14.08 -0.23 5.93
CA ALA A 208 12.64 -0.36 6.14
C ALA A 208 12.31 -1.47 7.17
N LEU A 209 12.98 -2.62 7.06
CA LEU A 209 12.74 -3.75 7.95
C LEU A 209 13.16 -3.43 9.39
N LEU A 210 14.30 -2.76 9.57
CA LEU A 210 14.78 -2.32 10.87
C LEU A 210 13.81 -1.31 11.51
N LEU A 211 13.37 -0.29 10.77
CA LEU A 211 12.40 0.71 11.27
C LEU A 211 11.10 0.06 11.78
N LEU A 212 10.58 -0.95 11.07
CA LEU A 212 9.37 -1.65 11.50
C LEU A 212 9.61 -2.59 12.68
N SER A 213 10.82 -3.14 12.81
CA SER A 213 11.18 -4.03 13.92
C SER A 213 11.26 -3.29 15.26
N GLU A 214 11.77 -2.06 15.28
CA GLU A 214 11.94 -1.25 16.51
C GLU A 214 10.61 -0.97 17.21
N VAL A 215 9.54 -0.82 16.43
CA VAL A 215 8.18 -0.57 16.93
C VAL A 215 7.28 -1.80 16.90
N ARG A 216 7.83 -2.97 16.54
CA ARG A 216 7.13 -4.26 16.42
C ARG A 216 5.81 -4.17 15.65
N LYS A 217 5.79 -3.42 14.54
CA LYS A 217 4.58 -3.29 13.73
C LYS A 217 4.36 -4.56 12.92
N PRO A 218 3.17 -5.18 12.92
CA PRO A 218 2.92 -6.33 12.06
C PRO A 218 3.07 -5.95 10.58
N LEU A 219 3.81 -6.79 9.84
CA LEU A 219 4.01 -6.66 8.40
C LEU A 219 3.45 -7.90 7.69
N VAL A 220 2.73 -7.68 6.59
CA VAL A 220 2.27 -8.76 5.71
C VAL A 220 2.75 -8.53 4.29
N VAL A 221 3.45 -9.52 3.74
CA VAL A 221 3.86 -9.55 2.34
C VAL A 221 2.97 -10.53 1.60
N PHE A 222 2.35 -10.08 0.52
CA PHE A 222 1.34 -10.88 -0.18
C PHE A 222 1.23 -10.51 -1.66
N ASN A 223 0.60 -11.40 -2.43
CA ASN A 223 0.29 -11.16 -3.83
C ASN A 223 -0.91 -10.21 -3.97
N ILE A 224 -0.67 -8.99 -4.46
CA ILE A 224 -1.73 -7.99 -4.66
C ILE A 224 -2.57 -8.27 -5.92
N PHE A 225 -2.08 -9.11 -6.83
CA PHE A 225 -2.79 -9.48 -8.06
C PHE A 225 -3.86 -10.55 -7.85
N LYS A 226 -3.89 -11.18 -6.66
CA LYS A 226 -4.92 -12.13 -6.24
C LYS A 226 -6.05 -11.38 -5.51
N PRO A 227 -7.23 -11.20 -6.13
CA PRO A 227 -8.31 -10.38 -5.56
C PRO A 227 -8.81 -10.91 -4.22
N GLY A 228 -9.19 -9.99 -3.32
CA GLY A 228 -9.72 -10.33 -2.00
C GLY A 228 -8.65 -10.60 -0.94
N ASN A 229 -7.36 -10.59 -1.31
CA ASN A 229 -6.28 -10.79 -0.36
C ASN A 229 -6.19 -9.67 0.67
N ILE A 230 -6.46 -8.41 0.30
CA ILE A 230 -6.40 -7.28 1.24
C ILE A 230 -7.44 -7.49 2.33
N ARG A 231 -8.68 -7.77 1.94
CA ARG A 231 -9.79 -8.04 2.86
C ARG A 231 -9.52 -9.26 3.75
N LYS A 232 -8.97 -10.36 3.19
CA LYS A 232 -8.61 -11.57 3.95
C LYS A 232 -7.54 -11.29 5.01
N ILE A 233 -6.51 -10.52 4.67
CA ILE A 233 -5.43 -10.13 5.58
C ILE A 233 -5.99 -9.29 6.74
N LEU A 234 -6.88 -8.34 6.46
CA LEU A 234 -7.51 -7.51 7.50
C LEU A 234 -8.41 -8.30 8.46
N LYS A 235 -8.86 -9.49 8.05
CA LYS A 235 -9.54 -10.48 8.90
C LYS A 235 -8.57 -11.50 9.53
N LYS A 236 -7.25 -11.27 9.46
CA LYS A 236 -6.17 -12.14 9.98
C LYS A 236 -6.20 -13.56 9.41
N SER A 237 -6.64 -13.72 8.16
CA SER A 237 -6.56 -14.99 7.44
C SER A 237 -5.10 -15.35 7.10
N LYS A 238 -4.83 -16.64 6.87
CA LYS A 238 -3.52 -17.19 6.47
C LYS A 238 -3.17 -16.86 5.01
N VAL A 239 -3.15 -15.57 4.66
CA VAL A 239 -2.74 -15.07 3.33
C VAL A 239 -1.36 -14.45 3.44
N GLY A 240 -0.49 -14.82 2.50
CA GLY A 240 0.88 -14.32 2.42
C GLY A 240 1.74 -14.72 3.59
N SER A 241 2.74 -13.88 3.86
CA SER A 241 3.73 -14.10 4.90
C SER A 241 3.64 -13.00 5.96
N TRP A 242 3.54 -13.40 7.22
CA TRP A 242 3.49 -12.50 8.35
C TRP A 242 4.88 -12.33 8.96
N VAL A 243 5.25 -11.07 9.24
CA VAL A 243 6.46 -10.72 9.98
C VAL A 243 6.04 -9.98 11.25
N CYS A 244 6.44 -10.52 12.40
CA CYS A 244 6.03 -10.06 13.72
C CYS A 244 7.13 -10.24 14.76
#